data_AF-A0A9D6DGX9-F1
#
_entry.id   AF-A0A9D6DGX9-F1
#
_cell.length_a   1.000
_cell.length_b   1.000
_cell.length_c   1.000
_cell.angle_alpha   90.00
_cell.angle_beta   90.00
_cell.angle_gamma   90.00
#
_symmetry.space_group_name_H-M   'P 1'
#
loop_
_entity.id
_entity.type
_entity.pdbx_description
1 polymer ?
#
loop_
_entity_poly.entity_id
_entity_poly.type
_entity_poly.pdbx_seq_one_letter_code
_entity_poly.pdbx_strand_id
1 'polypeptide(L)'
;MTAKTEAGTKVFGHQKTWREIGVDLAGNQQFKSWEIKNTIDVALQPRQTATERLTIAPPDGTKTLEIEAVLTYHHRPGEEFVVHRTVRKVPFR
;
A
#
# COMPACT_ATOMS: atom_id res chain seq x y z
N MET A 1 2.23 2.31 -3.45
CA MET A 1 2.59 2.16 -4.89
C MET A 1 2.75 3.53 -5.53
N THR A 2 3.76 3.71 -6.37
CA THR A 2 3.94 4.93 -7.18
C THR A 2 4.23 4.58 -8.62
N ALA A 3 3.92 5.49 -9.55
CA ALA A 3 4.37 5.38 -10.94
C ALA A 3 5.04 6.67 -11.40
N LYS A 4 6.14 6.51 -12.14
CA LYS A 4 6.95 7.61 -12.66
C LYS A 4 7.19 7.43 -14.16
N THR A 5 7.28 8.54 -14.89
CA THR A 5 7.70 8.53 -16.30
C THR A 5 9.20 8.32 -16.44
N GLU A 6 9.68 8.15 -17.67
CA GLU A 6 11.11 8.06 -18.02
C GLU A 6 11.92 9.26 -17.53
N ALA A 7 11.30 10.45 -17.51
CA ALA A 7 11.91 11.67 -17.00
C ALA A 7 11.98 11.74 -15.46
N GLY A 8 11.46 10.73 -14.76
CA GLY A 8 11.39 10.67 -13.31
C GLY A 8 10.16 11.38 -12.70
N THR A 9 9.31 11.98 -13.52
CA THR A 9 8.10 12.68 -13.07
C THR A 9 7.10 11.69 -12.49
N LYS A 10 6.70 11.88 -11.22
CA LYS A 10 5.65 11.07 -10.58
C LYS A 10 4.28 11.44 -11.18
N VAL A 11 3.63 10.45 -11.78
CA VAL A 11 2.29 10.61 -12.38
C VAL A 11 1.19 9.93 -11.58
N PHE A 12 1.56 9.04 -10.65
CA PHE A 12 0.60 8.34 -9.82
C PHE A 12 1.17 8.05 -8.42
N GLY A 13 0.29 8.09 -7.43
CA GLY A 13 0.56 7.65 -6.06
C GLY A 13 -0.69 7.04 -5.45
N HIS A 14 -0.55 5.84 -4.91
CA HIS A 14 -1.58 5.17 -4.14
C HIS A 14 -0.98 4.58 -2.88
N GLN A 15 -1.65 4.80 -1.76
CA GLN A 15 -1.30 4.22 -0.48
C GLN A 15 -2.57 3.63 0.14
N LYS A 16 -2.45 2.39 0.59
CA LYS A 16 -3.46 1.73 1.40
C LYS A 16 -2.78 1.14 2.63
N THR A 17 -3.49 1.24 3.74
CA THR A 17 -3.01 0.82 5.05
C THR A 17 -4.00 -0.20 5.60
N TRP A 18 -3.45 -1.27 6.17
CA TRP A 18 -4.20 -2.25 6.95
C TRP A 18 -3.82 -2.08 8.41
N ARG A 19 -4.75 -2.43 9.31
CA ARG A 19 -4.50 -2.43 10.76
C ARG A 19 -4.61 -3.85 11.28
N GLU A 20 -3.75 -4.21 12.22
CA GLU A 20 -3.88 -5.47 12.94
C GLU A 20 -5.06 -5.38 13.92
N ILE A 21 -5.80 -6.48 14.04
CA ILE A 21 -6.88 -6.61 15.02
C ILE A 21 -6.21 -6.99 16.34
N GLY A 22 -6.28 -6.15 17.37
CA GLY A 22 -5.74 -6.51 18.69
C GLY A 22 -5.14 -5.36 19.44
N VAL A 23 -4.38 -4.54 18.73
CA VAL A 23 -3.43 -3.59 19.31
C VAL A 23 -3.30 -2.36 18.41
N ASP A 24 -3.18 -1.18 19.02
CA ASP A 24 -2.84 0.06 18.32
C ASP A 24 -1.35 0.07 17.99
N LEU A 25 -0.91 1.08 17.23
CA LEU A 25 0.52 1.22 16.88
C LEU A 25 1.41 1.33 18.13
N ALA A 26 0.88 1.83 19.26
CA ALA A 26 1.61 1.92 20.52
C ALA A 26 1.57 0.61 21.35
N GLY A 27 0.94 -0.46 20.82
CA GLY A 27 0.82 -1.76 21.49
C GLY A 27 -0.33 -1.83 22.51
N ASN A 28 -1.20 -0.82 22.59
CA ASN A 28 -2.34 -0.83 23.50
C ASN A 28 -3.53 -1.59 22.90
N GLN A 29 -4.27 -2.33 23.72
CA GLN A 29 -5.49 -3.01 23.31
C GLN A 29 -6.55 -2.03 22.78
N GLN A 30 -7.03 -2.26 21.56
CA GLN A 30 -7.99 -1.37 20.88
C GLN A 30 -9.46 -1.77 21.06
N PHE A 31 -9.97 -2.20 22.22
CA PHE A 31 -11.37 -2.67 22.22
C PHE A 31 -12.27 -2.14 23.32
N LYS A 32 -13.15 -1.19 22.93
CA LYS A 32 -14.58 -1.28 23.25
C LYS A 32 -15.27 -2.16 22.20
N SER A 33 -16.27 -2.96 22.60
CA SER A 33 -16.87 -4.01 21.77
C SER A 33 -17.43 -3.57 20.42
N TRP A 34 -17.78 -2.28 20.25
CA TRP A 34 -18.31 -1.73 19.00
C TRP A 34 -17.21 -1.32 18.00
N GLU A 35 -15.98 -1.09 18.46
CA GLU A 35 -14.83 -0.72 17.61
C GLU A 35 -14.26 -1.94 16.87
N ILE A 36 -14.42 -3.15 17.45
CA ILE A 36 -13.98 -4.43 16.88
C ILE A 36 -14.52 -4.61 15.46
N LYS A 37 -15.81 -4.32 15.23
CA LYS A 37 -16.45 -4.54 13.92
C LYS A 37 -15.81 -3.69 12.83
N ASN A 38 -15.53 -2.41 13.13
CA ASN A 38 -14.91 -1.51 12.16
C ASN A 38 -13.45 -1.89 11.88
N THR A 39 -12.73 -2.40 12.88
CA THR A 39 -11.34 -2.86 12.72
C THR A 39 -11.25 -4.11 11.86
N ILE A 40 -12.19 -5.05 11.99
CA ILE A 40 -12.25 -6.25 11.13
C ILE A 40 -12.40 -5.86 9.66
N ASP A 41 -13.23 -4.86 9.36
CA ASP A 41 -13.50 -4.44 7.98
C ASP A 41 -12.27 -3.81 7.29
N VAL A 42 -11.32 -3.26 8.06
CA VAL A 42 -10.09 -2.63 7.53
C VAL A 42 -8.82 -3.46 7.72
N ALA A 43 -8.91 -4.60 8.40
CA ALA A 43 -7.81 -5.52 8.61
C ALA A 43 -7.57 -6.40 7.39
N LEU A 44 -6.31 -6.77 7.17
CA LEU A 44 -5.99 -7.83 6.23
C LEU A 44 -6.46 -9.17 6.81
N GLN A 45 -7.38 -9.83 6.13
CA GLN A 45 -7.97 -11.07 6.65
C GLN A 45 -6.93 -12.21 6.61
N PRO A 46 -6.86 -13.05 7.67
CA PRO A 46 -5.90 -14.15 7.73
C PRO A 46 -6.04 -15.09 6.54
N ARG A 47 -4.90 -15.45 5.92
CA ARG A 47 -4.84 -16.38 4.78
C ARG A 47 -5.62 -15.93 3.54
N GLN A 48 -6.03 -14.67 3.47
CA GLN A 48 -6.65 -14.09 2.28
C GLN A 48 -5.64 -13.27 1.49
N THR A 49 -5.72 -13.38 0.16
CA THR A 49 -4.95 -12.52 -0.75
C THR A 49 -5.78 -11.29 -1.07
N ALA A 50 -5.35 -10.12 -0.62
CA ALA A 50 -5.93 -8.86 -1.07
C ALA A 50 -5.38 -8.52 -2.47
N THR A 51 -6.28 -8.26 -3.42
CA THR A 51 -5.92 -7.80 -4.76
C THR A 51 -6.48 -6.41 -4.98
N GLU A 52 -5.66 -5.52 -5.52
CA GLU A 52 -6.07 -4.18 -5.90
C GLU A 52 -5.88 -3.97 -7.40
N ARG A 53 -6.88 -3.35 -8.02
CA ARG A 53 -6.82 -2.91 -9.41
C ARG A 53 -6.75 -1.40 -9.41
N LEU A 54 -5.65 -0.87 -9.95
CA LEU A 54 -5.40 0.56 -10.04
C LEU A 54 -5.28 0.92 -11.52
N THR A 55 -5.99 1.97 -11.93
CA THR A 55 -5.91 2.51 -13.28
C THR A 55 -4.99 3.73 -13.26
N ILE A 56 -4.00 3.74 -14.14
CA ILE A 56 -3.04 4.83 -14.26
C ILE A 56 -3.18 5.40 -15.66
N ALA A 57 -3.49 6.69 -15.78
CA ALA A 57 -3.52 7.40 -17.04
C ALA A 57 -2.16 8.09 -17.25
N PRO A 58 -1.28 7.56 -18.12
CA PRO A 58 -0.04 8.26 -18.47
C PRO A 58 -0.35 9.56 -19.24
N PRO A 59 0.47 10.61 -19.06
CA PRO A 59 0.44 11.79 -19.94
C PRO A 59 0.72 11.42 -21.40
N ASP A 60 0.21 12.21 -22.34
CA ASP A 60 0.44 12.03 -23.77
C ASP A 60 1.95 12.02 -24.08
N GLY A 61 2.36 11.08 -24.94
CA GLY A 61 3.76 10.90 -25.32
C GLY A 61 4.62 10.11 -24.32
N THR A 62 4.05 9.60 -23.23
CA THR A 62 4.76 8.72 -22.30
C THR A 62 5.03 7.36 -22.96
N LYS A 63 6.31 7.04 -23.17
CA LYS A 63 6.74 5.76 -23.75
C LYS A 63 6.82 4.63 -22.73
N THR A 64 7.21 4.94 -21.50
CA THR A 64 7.36 3.95 -20.43
C THR A 64 6.94 4.54 -19.09
N LEU A 65 6.26 3.74 -18.25
CA LEU A 65 6.11 4.01 -16.83
C LEU A 65 6.92 3.03 -16.00
N GLU A 66 7.66 3.54 -15.03
CA GLU A 66 8.22 2.74 -13.95
C GLU A 66 7.24 2.72 -12.78
N ILE A 67 6.75 1.53 -12.44
CA ILE A 67 5.83 1.28 -11.34
C ILE A 67 6.61 0.65 -10.20
N GLU A 68 6.55 1.27 -9.02
CA GLU A 68 7.14 0.77 -7.80
C GLU A 68 6.05 0.48 -6.77
N ALA A 69 6.06 -0.75 -6.25
CA ALA A 69 5.24 -1.17 -5.12
C ALA A 69 6.15 -1.52 -3.93
N VAL A 70 5.90 -0.87 -2.81
CA VAL A 70 6.57 -1.10 -1.53
C VAL A 70 5.49 -1.49 -0.53
N LEU A 71 5.71 -2.60 0.16
CA LEU A 71 4.94 -3.01 1.32
C LEU A 71 5.81 -2.80 2.55
N THR A 72 5.32 -1.98 3.48
CA THR A 72 6.00 -1.66 4.73
C THR A 72 5.17 -2.19 5.89
N TYR A 73 5.83 -2.90 6.80
CA TYR A 73 5.27 -3.29 8.08
C TYR A 73 5.72 -2.29 9.15
N HIS A 74 4.77 -1.79 9.94
CA HIS A 74 5.04 -0.89 11.05
C HIS A 74 4.74 -1.64 12.34
N HIS A 75 5.79 -2.01 13.09
CA HIS A 75 5.60 -2.73 14.36
C HIS A 75 5.22 -1.78 15.48
N ARG A 76 5.93 -0.64 15.58
CA ARG A 76 5.74 0.44 16.55
C ARG A 76 6.09 1.79 15.90
N PRO A 77 5.68 2.93 16.49
CA PRO A 77 6.15 4.24 16.05
C PRO A 77 7.68 4.28 15.94
N GLY A 78 8.19 4.58 14.74
CA GLY A 78 9.63 4.61 14.46
C GLY A 78 10.28 3.26 14.12
N GLU A 79 9.54 2.15 14.21
CA GLU A 79 10.01 0.82 13.82
C GLU A 79 9.30 0.36 12.54
N GLU A 80 9.95 0.59 11.40
CA GLU A 80 9.41 0.31 10.07
C GLU A 80 10.29 -0.69 9.31
N PHE A 81 9.65 -1.67 8.67
CA PHE A 81 10.31 -2.74 7.94
C PHE A 81 9.77 -2.82 6.52
N VAL A 82 10.63 -2.65 5.52
CA VAL A 82 10.26 -2.93 4.13
C VAL A 82 10.22 -4.44 3.94
N VAL A 83 9.02 -5.01 3.93
CA VAL A 83 8.82 -6.46 3.82
C VAL A 83 8.78 -6.94 2.37
N HIS A 84 8.41 -6.05 1.45
CA HIS A 84 8.45 -6.34 0.03
C HIS A 84 8.66 -5.07 -0.78
N ARG A 85 9.47 -5.17 -1.83
CA ARG A 85 9.67 -4.10 -2.81
C ARG A 85 9.78 -4.71 -4.20
N THR A 86 9.06 -4.14 -5.14
CA THR A 86 9.12 -4.54 -6.54
C THR A 86 9.03 -3.32 -7.44
N VAL A 87 9.80 -3.36 -8.53
CA VAL A 87 9.85 -2.31 -9.54
C VAL A 87 9.62 -2.97 -10.89
N ARG A 88 8.73 -2.40 -11.70
CA ARG A 88 8.44 -2.88 -13.06
C ARG A 88 8.36 -1.71 -14.01
N LYS A 89 9.00 -1.86 -15.18
CA LYS A 89 8.86 -0.93 -16.30
C LYS A 89 7.79 -1.46 -17.25
N VAL A 90 6.80 -0.62 -17.55
CA VAL A 90 5.68 -0.94 -18.43
C VAL A 90 5.77 -0.02 -19.64
N PRO A 91 6.11 -0.54 -20.83
CA PRO A 91 6.09 0.24 -22.05
C PRO A 91 4.66 0.47 -22.53
N PHE A 92 4.39 1.65 -23.06
CA PHE A 92 3.16 2.01 -23.75
C PHE A 92 3.46 2.07 -25.26
N ARG A 93 2.53 1.54 -26.06
CA ARG A 93 2.62 1.54 -27.52
C ARG A 93 1.91 2.76 -28.08
#